data_AF-A0A1Y1CQ02-F1
#
_entry.id   AF-A0A1Y1CQ02-F1
#
_cell.length_a   1.000
_cell.length_b   1.000
_cell.length_c   1.000
_cell.angle_alpha   90.00
_cell.angle_beta   90.00
_cell.angle_gamma   90.00
#
_symmetry.space_group_name_H-M   'P 1'
#
loop_
_entity.id
_entity.type
_entity.pdbx_description
1 polymer ?
#
loop_
_entity_poly.entity_id
_entity_poly.type
_entity_poly.pdbx_seq_one_letter_code
_entity_poly.pdbx_strand_id
1 'polypeptide(L)'
;MKEPKPFCSNTDNIKAFVLGCDPTAFDKTGNRLEFEYVFDLGNDERYFKGVIDNLEQISLSIEKVYVQNLVTDYQKEETSKNKNWHQTAQEYIAIRKQEFDNLDPSGTTPVFLTSEVLYKVLINPDEKKYKASQLYNSPELLPIPAISNLLGRPLIPLYRHWNYNLKKWPQYSKLFKLYFD
;
A
#
# COMPACT_ATOMS: atom_id res chain seq x y z
N MET A 1 8.72 20.84 7.82
CA MET A 1 9.52 19.79 7.15
C MET A 1 8.77 19.39 5.90
N LYS A 2 9.45 18.99 4.83
CA LYS A 2 8.80 18.69 3.56
C LYS A 2 8.37 17.22 3.55
N GLU A 3 7.08 16.97 3.39
CA GLU A 3 6.53 15.62 3.17
C GLU A 3 7.04 15.07 1.81
N PRO A 4 7.33 13.76 1.71
CA PRO A 4 7.66 13.17 0.42
C PRO A 4 6.43 13.19 -0.48
N LYS A 5 6.65 13.49 -1.76
CA LYS A 5 5.62 13.52 -2.78
C LYS A 5 5.16 12.09 -3.12
N PRO A 6 3.91 11.90 -3.58
CA PRO A 6 3.52 10.66 -4.23
C PRO A 6 4.37 10.39 -5.48
N PHE A 7 4.56 9.13 -5.83
CA PHE A 7 5.27 8.72 -7.03
C PHE A 7 4.29 8.18 -8.07
N CYS A 8 4.32 8.73 -9.29
CA CYS A 8 3.57 8.22 -10.44
C CYS A 8 4.23 8.68 -11.74
N SER A 9 4.58 7.74 -12.60
CA SER A 9 5.22 8.06 -13.89
C SER A 9 4.24 8.54 -14.96
N ASN A 10 2.97 8.13 -14.87
CA ASN A 10 1.92 8.49 -15.82
C ASN A 10 0.54 8.44 -15.15
N THR A 11 -0.04 9.62 -14.89
CA THR A 11 -1.36 9.74 -14.26
C THR A 11 -2.52 9.31 -15.16
N ASP A 12 -2.33 9.31 -16.48
CA ASP A 12 -3.39 8.99 -17.45
C ASP A 12 -3.62 7.48 -17.62
N ASN A 13 -2.76 6.65 -17.00
CA ASN A 13 -2.79 5.19 -17.17
C ASN A 13 -2.49 4.44 -15.87
N ILE A 14 -3.12 4.90 -14.79
CA ILE A 14 -3.08 4.23 -13.49
C ILE A 14 -4.02 3.02 -13.54
N LYS A 15 -3.47 1.83 -13.29
CA LYS A 15 -4.22 0.58 -13.13
C LYS A 15 -4.43 0.20 -11.66
N ALA A 16 -3.61 0.72 -10.75
CA ALA A 16 -3.74 0.48 -9.31
C ALA A 16 -3.05 1.59 -8.48
N PHE A 17 -3.54 1.79 -7.26
CA PHE A 17 -2.82 2.53 -6.23
C PHE A 17 -1.94 1.60 -5.40
N VAL A 18 -0.82 2.08 -4.89
CA VAL A 18 -0.03 1.37 -3.86
C VAL A 18 0.07 2.25 -2.62
N LEU A 19 -0.39 1.72 -1.50
CA LEU A 19 -0.46 2.43 -0.23
C LEU A 19 0.60 1.91 0.75
N GLY A 20 1.47 2.82 1.17
CA GLY A 20 2.41 2.69 2.27
C GLY A 20 1.86 3.14 3.61
N CYS A 21 2.61 2.92 4.68
CA CYS A 21 2.21 3.36 6.02
C CYS A 21 2.52 4.84 6.22
N ASP A 22 3.81 5.16 6.35
CA ASP A 22 4.35 6.49 6.57
C ASP A 22 5.82 6.52 6.10
N PRO A 23 6.44 7.70 5.90
CA PRO A 23 7.79 7.80 5.34
C PRO A 23 8.90 7.63 6.38
N THR A 24 8.58 7.37 7.64
CA THR A 24 9.55 7.37 8.74
C THR A 24 10.52 6.19 8.61
N ALA A 25 11.76 6.53 8.29
CA ALA A 25 12.88 5.61 8.24
C ALA A 25 14.11 6.26 8.88
N PHE A 26 15.01 5.44 9.40
CA PHE A 26 16.23 5.89 10.06
C PHE A 26 17.45 5.18 9.48
N ASP A 27 18.59 5.88 9.43
CA ASP A 27 19.88 5.28 9.11
C ASP A 27 20.41 4.42 10.28
N LYS A 28 21.56 3.77 10.07
CA LYS A 28 22.20 2.92 11.07
C LYS A 28 22.63 3.66 12.34
N THR A 29 22.74 5.00 12.27
CA THR A 29 23.10 5.87 13.39
C THR A 29 21.88 6.49 14.06
N GLY A 30 20.66 6.18 13.59
CA GLY A 30 19.41 6.69 14.14
C GLY A 30 18.99 8.06 13.60
N ASN A 31 19.68 8.59 12.58
CA ASN A 31 19.21 9.83 11.94
C ASN A 31 18.04 9.51 11.02
N ARG A 32 17.03 10.37 11.03
CA ARG A 32 15.89 10.23 10.13
C ARG A 32 16.33 10.44 8.68
N LEU A 33 15.87 9.58 7.80
CA LEU A 33 16.04 9.71 6.36
C LEU A 33 14.95 10.63 5.78
N GLU A 34 15.32 11.48 4.84
CA GLU A 34 14.38 12.35 4.13
C GLU A 34 14.35 12.00 2.64
N PHE A 35 13.16 11.74 2.14
CA PHE A 35 12.91 11.34 0.76
C PHE A 35 12.22 12.47 -0.02
N GLU A 36 12.53 12.59 -1.31
CA GLU A 36 11.75 13.46 -2.20
C GLU A 36 10.40 12.84 -2.54
N TYR A 37 10.40 11.54 -2.86
CA TYR A 37 9.22 10.75 -3.18
C TYR A 37 9.03 9.63 -2.17
N VAL A 38 7.80 9.15 -2.01
CA VAL A 38 7.50 8.03 -1.12
C VAL A 38 8.39 6.82 -1.43
N PHE A 39 8.86 6.14 -0.38
CA PHE A 39 9.80 5.02 -0.46
C PHE A 39 11.12 5.33 -1.19
N ASP A 40 11.51 6.61 -1.26
CA ASP A 40 12.69 7.08 -2.00
C ASP A 40 12.69 6.68 -3.49
N LEU A 41 11.50 6.52 -4.07
CA LEU A 41 11.34 6.18 -5.47
C LEU A 41 11.95 7.26 -6.38
N GLY A 42 12.71 6.81 -7.39
CA GLY A 42 13.52 7.69 -8.25
C GLY A 42 14.95 7.93 -7.74
N ASN A 43 15.29 7.48 -6.53
CA ASN A 43 16.64 7.56 -5.97
C ASN A 43 17.15 6.19 -5.48
N ASP A 44 16.44 5.53 -4.56
CA ASP A 44 16.81 4.24 -3.99
C ASP A 44 15.61 3.31 -3.81
N GLU A 45 15.49 2.34 -4.73
CA GLU A 45 14.35 1.43 -4.76
C GLU A 45 14.33 0.39 -3.62
N ARG A 46 15.38 0.31 -2.78
CA ARG A 46 15.47 -0.73 -1.75
C ARG A 46 14.28 -0.73 -0.78
N TYR A 47 13.70 0.43 -0.50
CA TYR A 47 12.52 0.55 0.38
C TYR A 47 11.23 0.03 -0.26
N PHE A 48 11.20 -0.07 -1.59
CA PHE A 48 10.05 -0.51 -2.38
C PHE A 48 10.28 -1.84 -3.12
N LYS A 49 11.50 -2.39 -3.11
CA LYS A 49 11.89 -3.56 -3.91
C LYS A 49 10.99 -4.77 -3.72
N GLY A 50 10.59 -5.07 -2.48
CA GLY A 50 9.67 -6.18 -2.21
C GLY A 50 8.29 -6.01 -2.86
N VAL A 51 7.85 -4.76 -3.04
CA VAL A 51 6.60 -4.45 -3.75
C VAL A 51 6.81 -4.55 -5.26
N ILE A 52 7.92 -4.04 -5.80
CA ILE A 52 8.29 -4.18 -7.22
C ILE A 52 8.30 -5.66 -7.63
N ASP A 53 8.97 -6.51 -6.85
CA ASP A 53 9.03 -7.95 -7.12
C ASP A 53 7.63 -8.58 -7.19
N ASN A 54 6.70 -8.14 -6.33
CA ASN A 54 5.32 -8.62 -6.31
C ASN A 54 4.51 -8.10 -7.51
N LEU A 55 4.68 -6.83 -7.89
CA LEU A 55 4.04 -6.25 -9.07
C LEU A 55 4.43 -7.00 -10.34
N GLU A 56 5.71 -7.36 -10.49
CA GLU A 56 6.20 -8.18 -11.60
C GLU A 56 5.52 -9.56 -11.66
N GLN A 57 5.27 -10.19 -10.50
CA GLN A 57 4.58 -11.51 -10.46
C GLN A 57 3.12 -11.45 -10.91
N ILE A 58 2.50 -10.27 -10.95
CA ILE A 58 1.14 -10.06 -11.44
C ILE A 58 1.11 -9.31 -12.77
N SER A 59 2.27 -9.21 -13.45
CA SER A 59 2.42 -8.57 -14.76
C SER A 59 2.01 -7.08 -14.77
N LEU A 60 2.16 -6.41 -13.64
CA LEU A 60 1.91 -4.97 -13.51
C LEU A 60 3.24 -4.23 -13.36
N SER A 61 3.46 -3.20 -14.19
CA SER A 61 4.65 -2.35 -14.11
C SER A 61 4.44 -1.20 -13.11
N ILE A 62 5.53 -0.73 -12.50
CA ILE A 62 5.51 0.46 -11.63
C ILE A 62 5.02 1.72 -12.36
N GLU A 63 5.20 1.79 -13.68
CA GLU A 63 4.69 2.89 -14.51
C GLU A 63 3.16 2.97 -14.58
N LYS A 64 2.47 1.88 -14.20
CA LYS A 64 1.00 1.77 -14.19
C LYS A 64 0.42 1.96 -12.79
N VAL A 65 1.22 2.35 -11.81
CA VAL A 65 0.74 2.57 -10.45
C VAL A 65 0.99 3.99 -9.97
N TYR A 66 0.15 4.39 -9.02
CA TYR A 66 0.34 5.60 -8.24
C TYR A 66 0.65 5.19 -6.79
N VAL A 67 1.78 5.64 -6.26
CA VAL A 67 2.31 5.23 -4.94
C VAL A 67 2.20 6.39 -3.96
N GLN A 68 1.64 6.13 -2.78
CA GLN A 68 1.49 7.10 -1.70
C GLN A 68 1.55 6.40 -0.33
N ASN A 69 1.84 7.12 0.75
CA ASN A 69 1.68 6.64 2.13
C ASN A 69 0.34 7.09 2.73
N LEU A 70 -0.28 6.27 3.59
CA LEU A 70 -1.51 6.66 4.28
C LEU A 70 -1.28 7.94 5.10
N VAL A 71 -0.27 7.92 5.97
CA VAL A 71 0.22 9.10 6.68
C VAL A 71 1.39 9.68 5.88
N THR A 72 1.29 10.94 5.45
CA THR A 72 2.33 11.58 4.62
C THR A 72 3.42 12.27 5.44
N ASP A 73 3.10 12.65 6.68
CA ASP A 73 4.07 13.24 7.60
C ASP A 73 5.05 12.22 8.21
N TYR A 74 6.29 12.66 8.41
CA TYR A 74 7.26 11.93 9.22
C TYR A 74 6.82 11.87 10.68
N GLN A 75 6.84 10.66 11.23
CA GLN A 75 6.49 10.36 12.60
C GLN A 75 7.73 10.36 13.50
N LYS A 76 7.51 10.35 14.82
CA LYS A 76 8.61 10.24 15.80
C LYS A 76 9.30 8.87 15.79
N GLU A 77 8.54 7.83 15.46
CA GLU A 77 8.96 6.43 15.45
C GLU A 77 8.42 5.75 14.20
N GLU A 78 9.12 4.72 13.72
CA GLU A 78 8.66 3.87 12.63
C GLU A 78 7.30 3.23 12.97
N THR A 79 6.47 2.96 11.96
CA THR A 79 5.11 2.41 12.11
C THR A 79 5.00 1.27 13.12
N SER A 80 5.95 0.32 13.11
CA SER A 80 5.92 -0.87 13.97
C SER A 80 6.20 -0.60 15.45
N LYS A 81 6.79 0.55 15.76
CA LYS A 81 7.14 0.98 17.13
C LYS A 81 6.19 2.07 17.65
N ASN A 82 5.63 2.87 16.74
CA ASN A 82 4.75 3.97 17.05
C ASN A 82 3.36 3.51 17.53
N LYS A 83 3.13 3.57 18.85
CA LYS A 83 1.85 3.20 19.48
C LYS A 83 0.67 4.08 19.06
N ASN A 84 0.92 5.32 18.64
CA ASN A 84 -0.11 6.27 18.24
C ASN A 84 -0.39 6.23 16.74
N TRP A 85 0.39 5.46 15.96
CA TRP A 85 0.28 5.45 14.50
C TRP A 85 -1.13 5.12 14.02
N HIS A 86 -1.82 4.19 14.69
CA HIS A 86 -3.19 3.83 14.32
C HIS A 86 -4.14 5.03 14.44
N GLN A 87 -4.04 5.80 15.52
CA GLN A 87 -4.88 6.99 15.73
C GLN A 87 -4.57 8.05 14.66
N THR A 88 -3.29 8.33 14.44
CA THR A 88 -2.86 9.27 13.39
C THR A 88 -3.34 8.83 12.02
N ALA A 89 -3.22 7.54 11.68
CA ALA A 89 -3.66 6.99 10.40
C ALA A 89 -5.15 7.20 10.16
N GLN A 90 -6.01 7.08 11.19
CA GLN A 90 -7.46 7.32 11.05
C GLN A 90 -7.77 8.74 10.56
N GLU A 91 -7.01 9.75 10.99
CA GLU A 91 -7.18 11.15 10.58
C GLU A 91 -6.86 11.35 9.10
N TYR A 92 -6.01 10.50 8.53
CA TYR A 92 -5.54 10.58 7.15
C TYR A 92 -6.39 9.78 6.15
N ILE A 93 -7.25 8.86 6.61
CA ILE A 93 -8.03 8.00 5.71
C ILE A 93 -8.91 8.82 4.76
N ALA A 94 -9.64 9.82 5.28
CA ALA A 94 -10.52 10.66 4.46
C ALA A 94 -9.73 11.47 3.42
N ILE A 95 -8.53 11.95 3.78
CA ILE A 95 -7.65 12.70 2.89
C ILE A 95 -7.16 11.80 1.76
N ARG A 96 -6.68 10.58 2.07
CA ARG A 96 -6.22 9.62 1.06
C ARG A 96 -7.36 9.14 0.16
N LYS A 97 -8.55 8.93 0.73
CA LYS A 97 -9.73 8.63 -0.05
C LYS A 97 -10.01 9.73 -1.07
N GLN A 98 -10.03 11.00 -0.63
CA GLN A 98 -10.26 12.14 -1.51
C GLN A 98 -9.16 12.28 -2.59
N GLU A 99 -7.90 12.05 -2.22
CA GLU A 99 -6.77 12.04 -3.16
C GLU A 99 -6.97 11.00 -4.26
N PHE A 100 -7.38 9.77 -3.91
CA PHE A 100 -7.67 8.72 -4.89
C PHE A 100 -8.93 9.02 -5.70
N ASP A 101 -9.96 9.61 -5.10
CA ASP A 101 -11.20 10.00 -5.80
C ASP A 101 -10.94 11.11 -6.83
N ASN A 102 -9.94 11.98 -6.60
CA ASN A 102 -9.52 12.98 -7.59
C ASN A 102 -8.82 12.36 -8.81
N LEU A 103 -8.12 11.23 -8.63
CA LEU A 103 -7.42 10.52 -9.71
C LEU A 103 -8.34 9.55 -10.44
N ASP A 104 -9.25 8.91 -9.72
CA ASP A 104 -10.25 7.98 -10.24
C ASP A 104 -11.61 8.19 -9.56
N PRO A 105 -12.45 9.09 -10.07
CA PRO A 105 -13.77 9.37 -9.49
C PRO A 105 -14.71 8.16 -9.46
N SER A 106 -14.45 7.12 -10.25
CA SER A 106 -15.31 5.93 -10.31
C SER A 106 -15.17 5.03 -9.08
N GLY A 107 -14.09 5.15 -8.31
CA GLY A 107 -13.86 4.28 -7.15
C GLY A 107 -13.44 2.86 -7.51
N THR A 108 -13.14 2.57 -8.78
CA THR A 108 -12.92 1.19 -9.26
C THR A 108 -11.45 0.76 -9.24
N THR A 109 -10.52 1.71 -9.32
CA THR A 109 -9.08 1.42 -9.25
C THR A 109 -8.74 0.81 -7.89
N PRO A 110 -8.16 -0.40 -7.85
CA PRO A 110 -7.85 -1.09 -6.62
C PRO A 110 -6.66 -0.46 -5.89
N VAL A 111 -6.56 -0.71 -4.59
CA VAL A 111 -5.47 -0.24 -3.73
C VAL A 111 -4.68 -1.44 -3.20
N PHE A 112 -3.39 -1.51 -3.56
CA PHE A 112 -2.46 -2.44 -2.96
C PHE A 112 -2.00 -1.96 -1.59
N LEU A 113 -2.04 -2.85 -0.61
CA LEU A 113 -1.59 -2.57 0.75
C LEU A 113 -0.20 -3.15 0.96
N THR A 114 0.77 -2.32 1.34
CA THR A 114 2.16 -2.78 1.55
C THR A 114 2.41 -3.41 2.93
N SER A 115 1.42 -3.37 3.84
CA SER A 115 1.51 -3.98 5.18
C SER A 115 0.15 -4.42 5.74
N GLU A 116 0.17 -5.39 6.67
CA GLU A 116 -1.02 -5.81 7.43
C GLU A 116 -1.54 -4.69 8.35
N VAL A 117 -0.68 -3.74 8.75
CA VAL A 117 -1.08 -2.60 9.58
C VAL A 117 -2.10 -1.74 8.83
N LEU A 118 -1.88 -1.51 7.53
CA LEU A 118 -2.83 -0.81 6.66
C LEU A 118 -4.16 -1.56 6.57
N TYR A 119 -4.11 -2.87 6.36
CA TYR A 119 -5.33 -3.68 6.34
C TYR A 119 -6.13 -3.51 7.64
N LYS A 120 -5.47 -3.59 8.80
CA LYS A 120 -6.15 -3.50 10.10
C LYS A 120 -6.79 -2.13 10.38
N VAL A 121 -6.21 -1.04 9.87
CA VAL A 121 -6.73 0.33 10.07
C VAL A 121 -7.82 0.69 9.07
N LEU A 122 -7.78 0.13 7.86
CA LEU A 122 -8.70 0.46 6.77
C LEU A 122 -9.98 -0.38 6.76
N ILE A 123 -9.96 -1.60 7.32
CA ILE A 123 -11.16 -2.44 7.38
C ILE A 123 -12.16 -1.86 8.36
N ASN A 124 -13.44 -1.86 7.98
CA ASN A 124 -14.51 -1.34 8.82
C ASN A 124 -14.50 -2.01 10.21
N PRO A 125 -14.87 -1.29 11.29
CA PRO A 125 -14.79 -1.83 12.64
C PRO A 125 -15.54 -3.14 12.85
N ASP A 126 -16.70 -3.29 12.20
CA ASP A 126 -17.59 -4.47 12.33
C ASP A 126 -17.21 -5.63 11.40
N GLU A 127 -16.25 -5.43 10.50
CA GLU A 127 -15.82 -6.45 9.54
C GLU A 127 -14.83 -7.44 10.16
N LYS A 128 -14.91 -8.70 9.70
CA LYS A 128 -13.98 -9.74 10.15
C LYS A 128 -12.57 -9.43 9.66
N LYS A 129 -11.63 -9.28 10.59
CA LYS A 129 -10.21 -9.10 10.29
C LYS A 129 -9.50 -10.44 10.17
N TYR A 130 -8.88 -10.67 9.03
CA TYR A 130 -8.07 -11.86 8.75
C TYR A 130 -6.59 -11.59 9.05
N LYS A 131 -5.87 -12.63 9.47
CA LYS A 131 -4.40 -12.55 9.50
C LYS A 131 -3.85 -12.49 8.09
N ALA A 132 -2.69 -11.85 7.93
CA ALA A 132 -1.96 -11.82 6.68
C ALA A 132 -1.77 -13.20 6.04
N SER A 133 -1.41 -14.23 6.81
CA SER A 133 -1.29 -15.60 6.29
C SER A 133 -2.62 -16.15 5.74
N GLN A 134 -3.77 -15.80 6.32
CA GLN A 134 -5.06 -16.26 5.84
C GLN A 134 -5.40 -15.61 4.49
N LEU A 135 -5.19 -14.29 4.35
CA LEU A 135 -5.43 -13.58 3.10
C LEU A 135 -4.62 -14.15 1.93
N TYR A 136 -3.38 -14.57 2.18
CA TYR A 136 -2.52 -15.16 1.14
C TYR A 136 -2.81 -16.64 0.85
N ASN A 137 -3.39 -17.38 1.80
CA ASN A 137 -3.79 -18.77 1.62
C ASN A 137 -5.22 -18.94 1.06
N SER A 138 -6.03 -17.89 1.10
CA SER A 138 -7.43 -17.91 0.67
C SER A 138 -7.71 -16.83 -0.38
N PRO A 139 -7.31 -17.05 -1.66
CA PRO A 139 -7.53 -16.09 -2.74
C PRO A 139 -9.00 -15.71 -2.96
N GLU A 140 -9.94 -16.57 -2.57
CA GLU A 140 -11.39 -16.32 -2.63
C GLU A 140 -11.86 -15.17 -1.70
N LEU A 141 -11.04 -14.78 -0.72
CA LEU A 141 -11.31 -13.62 0.13
C LEU A 141 -10.92 -12.30 -0.54
N LEU A 142 -10.41 -12.35 -1.77
CA LEU A 142 -9.76 -11.24 -2.43
C LEU A 142 -10.34 -10.94 -3.83
N PRO A 143 -10.35 -9.66 -4.27
CA PRO A 143 -9.99 -8.48 -3.48
C PRO A 143 -10.96 -8.24 -2.32
N ILE A 144 -10.50 -7.56 -1.27
CA ILE A 144 -11.39 -7.11 -0.19
C ILE A 144 -12.39 -6.12 -0.81
N PRO A 145 -13.71 -6.34 -0.67
CA PRO A 145 -14.71 -5.47 -1.30
C PRO A 145 -14.62 -4.03 -0.83
N ALA A 146 -14.93 -3.10 -1.74
CA ALA A 146 -15.01 -1.66 -1.47
C ALA A 146 -15.92 -1.31 -0.28
N ILE A 147 -17.03 -2.02 -0.12
CA ILE A 147 -18.01 -1.79 0.94
C ILE A 147 -17.48 -2.14 2.34
N SER A 148 -16.45 -2.99 2.42
CA SER A 148 -15.91 -3.54 3.67
C SER A 148 -14.75 -2.72 4.23
N ASN A 149 -14.44 -1.56 3.62
CA ASN A 149 -13.30 -0.74 4.02
C ASN A 149 -13.54 0.76 3.85
N LEU A 150 -12.73 1.54 4.56
CA LEU A 150 -12.87 2.98 4.70
C LEU A 150 -12.36 3.79 3.49
N LEU A 151 -11.64 3.19 2.53
CA LEU A 151 -11.27 3.86 1.28
C LEU A 151 -12.38 3.78 0.22
N GLY A 152 -13.32 2.85 0.39
CA GLY A 152 -14.40 2.63 -0.57
C GLY A 152 -13.91 2.09 -1.91
N ARG A 153 -12.83 1.30 -1.92
CA ARG A 153 -12.19 0.72 -3.12
C ARG A 153 -11.77 -0.73 -2.86
N PRO A 154 -11.63 -1.58 -3.89
CA PRO A 154 -11.09 -2.91 -3.70
C PRO A 154 -9.69 -2.85 -3.07
N LEU A 155 -9.46 -3.53 -1.95
CA LEU A 155 -8.13 -3.60 -1.32
C LEU A 155 -7.48 -4.95 -1.61
N ILE A 156 -6.20 -4.92 -1.99
CA ILE A 156 -5.42 -6.12 -2.30
C ILE A 156 -4.15 -6.12 -1.45
N PRO A 157 -3.93 -7.13 -0.60
CA PRO A 157 -2.64 -7.30 0.07
C PRO A 157 -1.50 -7.48 -0.93
N LEU A 158 -0.49 -6.62 -0.84
CA LEU A 158 0.77 -6.71 -1.59
C LEU A 158 1.93 -6.41 -0.64
N TYR A 159 1.97 -7.13 0.47
CA TYR A 159 2.84 -6.84 1.59
C TYR A 159 4.31 -6.91 1.21
N ARG A 160 5.08 -5.90 1.65
CA ARG A 160 6.51 -5.77 1.34
C ARG A 160 7.38 -6.84 1.99
N HIS A 161 6.89 -7.47 3.06
CA HIS A 161 7.66 -8.41 3.87
C HIS A 161 7.93 -9.71 3.10
N TRP A 162 9.16 -10.24 3.17
CA TRP A 162 9.66 -11.37 2.37
C TRP A 162 8.84 -12.67 2.48
N ASN A 163 8.07 -12.87 3.55
CA ASN A 163 7.11 -13.97 3.68
C ASN A 163 5.98 -13.91 2.65
N TYR A 164 5.66 -12.71 2.17
CA TYR A 164 4.56 -12.42 1.27
C TYR A 164 5.03 -12.10 -0.15
N ASN A 165 6.28 -12.47 -0.47
CA ASN A 165 6.77 -12.44 -1.84
C ASN A 165 5.94 -13.42 -2.70
N LEU A 166 5.27 -12.91 -3.74
CA LEU A 166 4.30 -13.66 -4.54
C LEU A 166 4.89 -14.86 -5.30
N LYS A 167 6.21 -14.97 -5.45
CA LYS A 167 6.85 -16.20 -5.96
C LYS A 167 6.54 -17.42 -5.08
N LYS A 168 6.24 -17.20 -3.79
CA LYS A 168 5.84 -18.25 -2.84
C LYS A 168 4.33 -18.56 -2.87
N TRP A 169 3.55 -17.76 -3.60
CA TRP A 169 2.08 -17.79 -3.61
C TRP A 169 1.55 -17.87 -5.04
N PRO A 170 1.82 -18.97 -5.78
CA PRO A 170 1.54 -19.05 -7.22
C PRO A 170 0.05 -18.93 -7.56
N GLN A 171 -0.84 -19.44 -6.71
CA GLN A 171 -2.29 -19.30 -6.92
C GLN A 171 -2.74 -17.83 -6.79
N TYR A 172 -2.19 -17.12 -5.80
CA TYR A 172 -2.42 -15.69 -5.58
C TYR A 172 -1.90 -14.86 -6.76
N SER A 173 -0.66 -15.10 -7.19
CA SER A 173 -0.07 -14.45 -8.36
C SER A 173 -0.89 -14.69 -9.62
N LYS A 174 -1.35 -15.94 -9.86
CA LYS A 174 -2.20 -16.26 -11.01
C LYS A 174 -3.54 -15.52 -10.98
N LEU A 175 -4.20 -15.45 -9.82
CA LEU A 175 -5.46 -14.72 -9.66
C LEU A 175 -5.30 -13.27 -10.09
N PHE A 176 -4.29 -12.58 -9.56
CA PHE A 176 -4.11 -11.15 -9.84
C PHE A 176 -3.49 -10.87 -11.20
N LYS A 177 -2.72 -11.79 -11.76
CA LYS A 177 -2.32 -11.67 -13.17
C LYS A 177 -3.55 -11.61 -14.08
N LEU A 178 -4.51 -12.52 -13.91
CA LEU A 178 -5.78 -12.50 -14.65
C LEU A 178 -6.65 -11.27 -14.36
N TYR A 179 -6.47 -10.64 -13.19
CA TYR A 179 -7.19 -9.42 -12.83
C TYR A 179 -6.68 -8.19 -13.61
N PHE A 180 -5.40 -8.17 -14.01
CA PHE A 180 -4.77 -7.01 -14.66
C PHE A 180 -4.42 -7.20 -16.15
N ASP A 181 -4.51 -8.44 -16.65
CA ASP A 181 -4.46 -8.80 -18.08
C ASP A 181 -5.66 -8.21 -18.84
#